data_AF-A0A0T7BWQ9-F1
#
_entry.id   AF-A0A0T7BWQ9-F1
#
_cell.length_a   1.000
_cell.length_b   1.000
_cell.length_c   1.000
_cell.angle_alpha   90.00
_cell.angle_beta   90.00
_cell.angle_gamma   90.00
#
_symmetry.space_group_name_H-M   'P 1'
#
loop_
_entity.id
_entity.type
_entity.pdbx_description
1 polymer ?
#
loop_
_entity_poly.entity_id
_entity_poly.type
_entity_poly.pdbx_seq_one_letter_code
_entity_poly.pdbx_strand_id
1 'polypeptide(L)'
;MKNRDYSLDMIKGIACILMLIAHSQMIPVSKILFISEQISGFAPVLFFAVAGVTATFQSTKKKIHHIILFYCFLGLLGISYNHIWQPQMNILQRIDCNILQIIAIGVITISIIEYFWKPKKISYLLLTIITFAIHYLFTEVIKVPNFLLTHFFFVGNAAGKTFPVFPWISLFFAGIFAYYIKNYWNLVFSIAIVTIFLCILYFYPENIILVDEKWQISTVYFLRAYGILFLTFYTWRKYTKYLYPQNFIVWLGQNSLLFLYVHFISVKIIFPSLPINNAYLIIIGCFATSIFMMQGVKYLNQFISHYFQNIYVWIGILIIILATPILLNNLTVIQFLELTMGIIFASNYQVLSQVIQEYGIKTIKHKN
;
A
#
# COMPACT_ATOMS: atom_id res chain seq x y z
N MET A 1 1.09 19.77 -20.48
CA MET A 1 0.60 18.78 -19.49
C MET A 1 1.56 17.61 -19.45
N LYS A 2 2.16 17.28 -18.30
CA LYS A 2 3.03 16.08 -18.25
C LYS A 2 2.14 14.84 -18.23
N ASN A 3 2.27 14.00 -19.26
CA ASN A 3 1.58 12.72 -19.43
C ASN A 3 1.75 11.85 -18.17
N ARG A 4 0.73 11.05 -17.87
CA ARG A 4 0.75 10.02 -16.81
C ARG A 4 2.02 9.18 -16.95
N ASP A 5 2.74 8.96 -15.85
CA ASP A 5 3.95 8.14 -15.87
C ASP A 5 3.58 6.66 -15.70
N TYR A 6 3.54 5.94 -16.83
CA TYR A 6 3.16 4.53 -16.85
C TYR A 6 4.17 3.60 -16.17
N SER A 7 5.41 4.03 -15.90
CA SER A 7 6.34 3.19 -15.12
C SER A 7 5.91 3.03 -13.67
N LEU A 8 5.29 4.05 -13.08
CA LEU A 8 4.73 3.97 -11.73
C LEU A 8 3.53 3.02 -11.68
N ASP A 9 2.71 3.00 -12.73
CA ASP A 9 1.64 2.00 -12.87
C ASP A 9 2.21 0.59 -13.08
N MET A 10 3.26 0.43 -13.89
CA MET A 10 3.94 -0.86 -14.05
C MET A 10 4.44 -1.42 -12.71
N ILE A 11 5.10 -0.59 -11.89
CA ILE A 11 5.59 -0.99 -10.56
C ILE A 11 4.42 -1.42 -9.65
N LYS A 12 3.31 -0.68 -9.65
CA LYS A 12 2.09 -1.07 -8.91
C LYS A 12 1.48 -2.38 -9.43
N GLY A 13 1.48 -2.60 -10.75
CA GLY A 13 1.00 -3.84 -11.35
C GLY A 13 1.82 -5.04 -10.91
N ILE A 14 3.15 -4.90 -10.88
CA ILE A 14 4.05 -5.93 -10.34
C ILE A 14 3.74 -6.15 -8.86
N ALA A 15 3.55 -5.09 -8.08
CA ALA A 15 3.16 -5.20 -6.69
C ALA A 15 1.83 -5.95 -6.50
N CYS A 16 0.85 -5.79 -7.40
CA CYS A 16 -0.39 -6.58 -7.38
C CYS A 16 -0.14 -8.09 -7.59
N ILE A 17 0.73 -8.46 -8.54
CA ILE A 17 1.11 -9.87 -8.78
C ILE A 17 1.81 -10.45 -7.55
N LEU A 18 2.80 -9.72 -7.01
CA LEU A 18 3.50 -10.11 -5.80
C LEU A 18 2.54 -10.25 -4.60
N MET A 19 1.62 -9.31 -4.42
CA MET A 19 0.64 -9.38 -3.33
C MET A 19 -0.22 -10.65 -3.40
N LEU A 20 -0.62 -11.08 -4.59
CA LEU A 20 -1.39 -12.31 -4.76
C LEU A 20 -0.57 -13.55 -4.38
N ILE A 21 0.67 -13.64 -4.84
CA ILE A 21 1.57 -14.75 -4.50
C ILE A 21 1.85 -14.77 -2.99
N ALA A 22 2.04 -13.61 -2.36
CA ALA A 22 2.26 -13.49 -0.91
C ALA A 22 1.04 -13.93 -0.09
N HIS A 23 -0.16 -13.92 -0.68
CA HIS A 23 -1.38 -14.25 0.02
C HIS A 23 -1.94 -15.63 -0.32
N SER A 24 -1.43 -16.35 -1.33
CA SER A 24 -1.96 -17.68 -1.67
C SER A 24 -1.78 -18.76 -0.58
N GLN A 25 -1.08 -18.46 0.53
CA GLN A 25 -0.92 -19.32 1.73
C GLN A 25 -0.53 -20.77 1.43
N MET A 26 0.43 -20.97 0.53
CA MET A 26 0.78 -22.31 0.06
C MET A 26 2.01 -22.79 0.78
N ILE A 27 2.00 -24.04 1.23
CA ILE A 27 3.23 -24.70 1.68
C ILE A 27 4.13 -24.77 0.44
N PRO A 28 5.32 -24.13 0.45
CA PRO A 28 6.16 -24.09 -0.71
C PRO A 28 6.69 -25.50 -1.03
N VAL A 29 6.12 -26.13 -2.05
CA VAL A 29 6.51 -27.46 -2.53
C VAL A 29 7.82 -27.45 -3.34
N SER A 30 8.36 -26.25 -3.64
CA SER A 30 9.60 -26.09 -4.38
C SER A 30 10.41 -24.88 -3.88
N LYS A 31 11.74 -24.91 -4.08
CA LYS A 31 12.63 -23.78 -3.78
C LYS A 31 12.22 -22.50 -4.53
N ILE A 32 11.72 -22.64 -5.76
CA ILE A 32 11.26 -21.51 -6.57
C ILE A 32 10.05 -20.85 -5.93
N LEU A 33 9.07 -21.64 -5.47
CA LEU A 33 7.89 -21.13 -4.77
C LEU A 33 8.28 -20.44 -3.46
N PHE A 34 9.18 -21.04 -2.68
CA PHE A 34 9.70 -20.44 -1.45
C PHE A 34 10.34 -19.06 -1.71
N ILE A 35 11.24 -18.97 -2.69
CA ILE A 35 11.88 -17.69 -3.07
C ILE A 35 10.85 -16.70 -3.59
N SER A 36 9.86 -17.16 -4.36
CA SER A 36 8.81 -16.32 -4.90
C SER A 36 7.95 -15.72 -3.79
N GLU A 37 7.57 -16.50 -2.78
CA GLU A 37 6.80 -16.04 -1.61
C GLU A 37 7.58 -14.98 -0.81
N GLN A 38 8.88 -15.23 -0.62
CA GLN A 38 9.81 -14.30 0.03
C GLN A 38 9.91 -12.95 -0.68
N ILE A 39 10.09 -12.97 -2.02
CA ILE A 39 10.11 -11.74 -2.84
C ILE A 39 8.73 -11.07 -2.82
N SER A 40 7.67 -11.87 -2.81
CA SER A 40 6.29 -11.38 -2.85
C SER A 40 5.90 -10.63 -1.57
N GLY A 41 6.54 -10.95 -0.44
CA GLY A 41 6.39 -10.21 0.81
C GLY A 41 6.74 -8.72 0.73
N PHE A 42 7.42 -8.27 -0.34
CA PHE A 42 7.79 -6.87 -0.56
C PHE A 42 6.78 -6.07 -1.41
N ALA A 43 5.63 -6.64 -1.77
CA ALA A 43 4.57 -5.90 -2.49
C ALA A 43 4.21 -4.54 -1.84
N PRO A 44 4.03 -4.42 -0.50
CA PRO A 44 3.75 -3.14 0.13
C PRO A 44 4.85 -2.09 -0.06
N VAL A 45 6.12 -2.51 -0.11
CA VAL A 45 7.27 -1.63 -0.34
C VAL A 45 7.13 -0.87 -1.66
N LEU A 46 6.73 -1.59 -2.71
CA LEU A 46 6.53 -1.01 -4.03
C LEU A 46 5.30 -0.07 -4.05
N PHE A 47 4.22 -0.43 -3.36
CA PHE A 47 3.05 0.44 -3.24
C PHE A 47 3.37 1.76 -2.53
N PHE A 48 4.10 1.70 -1.41
CA PHE A 48 4.49 2.89 -0.64
C PHE A 48 5.48 3.77 -1.38
N ALA A 49 6.47 3.17 -2.04
CA ALA A 49 7.42 3.91 -2.87
C ALA A 49 6.71 4.67 -3.99
N VAL A 50 5.81 4.01 -4.74
CA VAL A 50 5.04 4.68 -5.80
C VAL A 50 4.07 5.71 -5.22
N ALA A 51 3.39 5.42 -4.12
CA ALA A 51 2.50 6.37 -3.45
C ALA A 51 3.25 7.66 -3.09
N GLY A 52 4.48 7.55 -2.58
CA GLY A 52 5.34 8.69 -2.30
C GLY A 52 5.61 9.56 -3.53
N VAL A 53 6.03 8.96 -4.64
CA VAL A 53 6.25 9.69 -5.90
C VAL A 53 4.98 10.39 -6.35
N THR A 54 3.85 9.67 -6.35
CA THR A 54 2.57 10.24 -6.80
C THR A 54 2.08 11.36 -5.89
N ALA A 55 2.38 11.32 -4.58
CA ALA A 55 2.07 12.41 -3.65
C ALA A 55 2.77 13.71 -4.05
N THR A 56 4.05 13.66 -4.43
CA THR A 56 4.76 14.85 -4.92
C THR A 56 4.07 15.45 -6.15
N PHE A 57 3.65 14.61 -7.11
CA PHE A 57 2.91 15.09 -8.27
C PHE A 57 1.55 15.69 -7.91
N GLN A 58 0.84 15.08 -6.96
CA GLN A 58 -0.44 15.61 -6.51
C GLN A 58 -0.28 16.95 -5.80
N SER A 59 0.75 17.11 -4.95
CA SER A 59 1.03 18.35 -4.23
C SER A 59 1.28 19.55 -5.16
N THR A 60 1.86 19.30 -6.35
CA THR A 60 2.08 20.35 -7.36
C THR A 60 0.83 20.73 -8.15
N LYS A 61 -0.20 19.87 -8.17
CA LYS A 61 -1.38 20.01 -9.05
C LYS A 61 -2.69 20.30 -8.30
N LYS A 62 -2.77 19.93 -7.03
CA LYS A 62 -3.99 20.03 -6.21
C LYS A 62 -3.72 20.88 -4.98
N LYS A 63 -4.75 21.58 -4.50
CA LYS A 63 -4.69 22.29 -3.21
C LYS A 63 -4.52 21.29 -2.06
N ILE A 64 -3.69 21.62 -1.07
CA ILE A 64 -3.35 20.72 0.03
C ILE A 64 -4.57 20.21 0.80
N HIS A 65 -5.57 21.05 1.08
CA HIS A 65 -6.78 20.63 1.78
C HIS A 65 -7.60 19.59 1.01
N HIS A 66 -7.62 19.64 -0.33
CA HIS A 66 -8.27 18.61 -1.15
C HIS A 66 -7.54 17.26 -1.03
N ILE A 67 -6.21 17.30 -0.98
CA ILE A 67 -5.39 16.09 -0.78
C ILE A 67 -5.66 15.53 0.62
N ILE A 68 -5.59 16.36 1.65
CA ILE A 68 -5.85 15.95 3.04
C ILE A 68 -7.24 15.30 3.15
N LEU A 69 -8.30 15.99 2.69
CA LEU A 69 -9.65 15.46 2.79
C LEU A 69 -9.81 14.14 2.04
N PHE A 70 -9.31 14.04 0.80
CA PHE A 70 -9.39 12.81 0.03
C PHE A 70 -8.68 11.64 0.71
N TYR A 71 -7.47 11.86 1.24
CA TYR A 71 -6.72 10.82 1.91
C TYR A 71 -7.24 10.53 3.33
N CYS A 72 -7.94 11.47 3.99
CA CYS A 72 -8.71 11.15 5.20
C CYS A 72 -9.84 10.15 4.89
N PHE A 73 -10.59 10.33 3.80
CA PHE A 73 -11.58 9.33 3.35
C PHE A 73 -10.93 7.98 3.06
N LEU A 74 -9.79 7.97 2.35
CA LEU A 74 -9.05 6.74 2.07
C LEU A 74 -8.49 6.07 3.34
N GLY A 75 -8.04 6.86 4.31
CA GLY A 75 -7.55 6.36 5.59
C GLY A 75 -8.66 5.73 6.43
N LEU A 76 -9.85 6.36 6.47
CA LEU A 76 -11.04 5.80 7.11
C LEU A 76 -11.52 4.54 6.40
N LEU A 77 -11.47 4.49 5.07
CA LEU A 77 -11.71 3.25 4.31
C LEU A 77 -10.75 2.13 4.72
N GLY A 78 -9.53 2.45 5.13
CA GLY A 78 -8.59 1.44 5.66
C GLY A 78 -9.11 0.69 6.89
N ILE A 79 -10.07 1.25 7.63
CA ILE A 79 -10.77 0.56 8.71
C ILE A 79 -11.58 -0.62 8.17
N SER A 80 -12.22 -0.50 7.00
CA SER A 80 -12.92 -1.63 6.37
C SER A 80 -11.95 -2.78 6.10
N TYR A 81 -10.75 -2.44 5.61
CA TYR A 81 -9.70 -3.41 5.35
C TYR A 81 -9.15 -4.08 6.63
N ASN A 82 -9.09 -3.35 7.75
CA ASN A 82 -8.77 -3.92 9.07
C ASN A 82 -9.75 -5.05 9.41
N HIS A 83 -11.05 -4.80 9.35
CA HIS A 83 -12.06 -5.81 9.72
C HIS A 83 -12.11 -7.01 8.76
N ILE A 84 -11.80 -6.80 7.48
CA ILE A 84 -11.68 -7.91 6.52
C ILE A 84 -10.58 -8.88 6.98
N TRP A 85 -9.41 -8.37 7.38
CA TRP A 85 -8.26 -9.19 7.80
C TRP A 85 -8.30 -9.66 9.24
N GLN A 86 -8.89 -8.86 10.13
CA GLN A 86 -8.96 -9.08 11.57
C GLN A 86 -10.36 -8.74 12.05
N PRO A 87 -11.34 -9.62 11.78
CA PRO A 87 -12.73 -9.36 12.15
C PRO A 87 -12.95 -9.28 13.67
N GLN A 88 -12.02 -9.80 14.47
CA GLN A 88 -12.06 -9.73 15.93
C GLN A 88 -11.36 -8.48 16.51
N MET A 89 -10.78 -7.63 15.66
CA MET A 89 -10.06 -6.45 16.14
C MET A 89 -11.04 -5.43 16.73
N ASN A 90 -10.93 -5.22 18.05
CA ASN A 90 -11.64 -4.13 18.70
C ASN A 90 -10.86 -2.81 18.53
N ILE A 91 -11.35 -1.93 17.65
CA ILE A 91 -10.74 -0.62 17.36
C ILE A 91 -10.56 0.23 18.63
N LEU A 92 -11.43 0.06 19.63
CA LEU A 92 -11.37 0.82 20.88
C LEU A 92 -10.19 0.39 21.76
N GLN A 93 -9.72 -0.85 21.62
CA GLN A 93 -8.63 -1.40 22.42
C GLN A 93 -7.27 -1.27 21.70
N ARG A 94 -7.29 -1.17 20.37
CA ARG A 94 -6.06 -1.19 19.58
C ARG A 94 -6.23 -0.37 18.30
N ILE A 95 -5.32 0.58 18.10
CA ILE A 95 -5.23 1.38 16.89
C ILE A 95 -4.03 0.87 16.10
N ASP A 96 -4.28 0.16 15.01
CA ASP A 96 -3.25 -0.20 14.07
C ASP A 96 -3.46 0.42 12.69
N CYS A 97 -2.36 0.48 11.93
CA CYS A 97 -2.36 0.93 10.55
C CYS A 97 -2.29 -0.26 9.60
N ASN A 98 -3.28 -0.39 8.72
CA ASN A 98 -3.18 -1.21 7.53
C ASN A 98 -2.64 -0.44 6.32
N ILE A 99 -2.44 -1.16 5.21
CA ILE A 99 -1.86 -0.64 3.96
C ILE A 99 -2.51 0.67 3.48
N LEU A 100 -3.84 0.81 3.58
CA LEU A 100 -4.55 2.03 3.16
C LEU A 100 -4.34 3.21 4.11
N GLN A 101 -4.32 2.95 5.42
CA GLN A 101 -4.08 3.98 6.43
C GLN A 101 -2.65 4.52 6.31
N ILE A 102 -1.65 3.66 6.14
CA ILE A 102 -0.27 4.10 5.96
C ILE A 102 -0.07 4.84 4.62
N ILE A 103 -0.79 4.46 3.55
CA ILE A 103 -0.83 5.25 2.30
C ILE A 103 -1.41 6.64 2.56
N ALA A 104 -2.53 6.73 3.27
CA ALA A 104 -3.13 8.02 3.60
C ALA A 104 -2.17 8.91 4.42
N ILE A 105 -1.61 8.38 5.50
CA ILE A 105 -0.68 9.10 6.37
C ILE A 105 0.57 9.52 5.58
N GLY A 106 1.17 8.60 4.81
CA GLY A 106 2.36 8.88 4.02
C GLY A 106 2.13 9.97 2.96
N VAL A 107 1.02 9.90 2.22
CA VAL A 107 0.69 10.93 1.21
C VAL A 107 0.40 12.28 1.85
N ILE A 108 -0.34 12.33 2.96
CA ILE A 108 -0.58 13.56 3.72
C ILE A 108 0.74 14.15 4.21
N THR A 109 1.60 13.34 4.81
CA THR A 109 2.92 13.75 5.33
C THR A 109 3.76 14.38 4.22
N ILE A 110 3.88 13.72 3.07
CA ILE A 110 4.65 14.25 1.93
C ILE A 110 4.02 15.53 1.40
N SER A 111 2.70 15.61 1.33
CA SER A 111 2.01 16.80 0.81
C SER A 111 2.20 18.01 1.73
N ILE A 112 2.23 17.80 3.04
CA ILE A 112 2.56 18.84 4.03
C ILE A 112 4.02 19.28 3.86
N ILE A 113 4.96 18.33 3.75
CA ILE A 113 6.38 18.63 3.55
C ILE A 113 6.60 19.41 2.23
N GLU A 114 5.99 18.99 1.13
CA GLU A 114 6.08 19.66 -0.16
C GLU A 114 5.48 21.08 -0.12
N TYR A 115 4.38 21.26 0.63
CA TYR A 115 3.73 22.55 0.76
C TYR A 115 4.58 23.56 1.57
N PHE A 116 5.13 23.13 2.71
CA PHE A 116 5.84 24.05 3.62
C PHE A 116 7.35 24.13 3.37
N TRP A 117 8.02 23.04 2.98
CA TRP A 117 9.49 22.99 2.89
C TRP A 117 10.02 22.99 1.45
N LYS A 118 9.28 22.46 0.47
CA LYS A 118 9.73 22.28 -0.93
C LYS A 118 11.13 21.64 -1.01
N PRO A 119 11.29 20.43 -0.45
CA PRO A 119 12.60 19.80 -0.26
C PRO A 119 13.35 19.58 -1.58
N LYS A 120 14.69 19.67 -1.51
CA LYS A 120 15.55 19.25 -2.62
C LYS A 120 15.56 17.72 -2.72
N LYS A 121 15.94 17.19 -3.88
CA LYS A 121 16.01 15.74 -4.13
C LYS A 121 16.76 14.96 -3.05
N ILE A 122 17.90 15.49 -2.58
CA ILE A 122 18.74 14.82 -1.56
C ILE A 122 18.09 14.82 -0.18
N SER A 123 17.22 15.78 0.12
CA SER A 123 16.49 15.85 1.39
C SER A 123 15.60 14.61 1.57
N TYR A 124 15.10 14.02 0.48
CA TYR A 124 14.34 12.77 0.55
C TYR A 124 15.18 11.57 1.01
N LEU A 125 16.45 11.48 0.58
CA LEU A 125 17.35 10.44 1.09
C LEU A 125 17.61 10.64 2.60
N LEU A 126 17.82 11.88 3.03
CA LEU A 126 17.99 12.20 4.46
C LEU A 126 16.73 11.84 5.27
N LEU A 127 15.54 12.18 4.76
CA LEU A 127 14.28 11.83 5.40
C LEU A 127 14.07 10.31 5.50
N THR A 128 14.44 9.54 4.46
CA THR A 128 14.46 8.07 4.52
C THR A 128 15.35 7.57 5.65
N ILE A 129 16.58 8.08 5.75
CA ILE A 129 17.54 7.66 6.79
C ILE A 129 17.03 8.05 8.17
N ILE A 130 16.55 9.28 8.35
CA ILE A 130 16.07 9.80 9.64
C ILE A 130 14.85 9.01 10.12
N THR A 131 13.86 8.75 9.26
CA THR A 131 12.65 8.00 9.65
C THR A 131 12.96 6.56 10.06
N PHE A 132 13.88 5.90 9.34
CA PHE A 132 14.35 4.58 9.75
C PHE A 132 15.20 4.63 11.04
N ALA A 133 16.05 5.63 11.20
CA ALA A 133 16.85 5.80 12.42
C ALA A 133 15.97 6.05 13.65
N ILE A 134 14.89 6.82 13.51
CA ILE A 134 13.89 7.01 14.58
C ILE A 134 13.27 5.66 14.96
N HIS A 135 12.86 4.83 14.00
CA HIS A 135 12.36 3.48 14.30
C HIS A 135 13.40 2.68 15.11
N TYR A 136 14.62 2.55 14.58
CA TYR A 136 15.69 1.79 15.23
C TYR A 136 16.03 2.30 16.64
N LEU A 137 16.11 3.62 16.81
CA LEU A 137 16.38 4.24 18.11
C LEU A 137 15.29 3.87 19.13
N PHE A 138 14.02 3.91 18.73
CA PHE A 138 12.91 3.67 19.65
C PHE A 138 12.69 2.18 19.94
N THR A 139 12.96 1.28 18.98
CA THR A 139 12.75 -0.16 19.16
C THR A 139 13.97 -0.87 19.75
N GLU A 140 15.18 -0.58 19.27
CA GLU A 140 16.38 -1.34 19.65
C GLU A 140 17.20 -0.67 20.77
N VAL A 141 17.29 0.65 20.75
CA VAL A 141 18.18 1.40 21.67
C VAL A 141 17.44 1.82 22.93
N ILE A 142 16.36 2.60 22.80
CA ILE A 142 15.58 3.12 23.94
C ILE A 142 14.66 2.04 24.51
N LYS A 143 14.13 1.14 23.65
CA LYS A 143 13.14 0.10 24.01
C LYS A 143 11.93 0.71 24.71
N VAL A 144 11.27 1.65 24.03
CA VAL A 144 10.14 2.40 24.59
C VAL A 144 9.05 1.44 25.10
N PRO A 145 8.54 1.63 26.34
CA PRO A 145 7.51 0.75 26.89
C PRO A 145 6.24 0.74 26.05
N ASN A 146 5.45 -0.33 26.15
CA ASN A 146 4.19 -0.44 25.44
C ASN A 146 3.18 0.60 25.96
N PHE A 147 2.78 1.52 25.10
CA PHE A 147 1.66 2.45 25.27
C PHE A 147 0.71 2.31 24.08
N LEU A 148 -0.46 2.94 24.14
CA LEU A 148 -1.55 2.76 23.17
C LEU A 148 -1.12 2.91 21.70
N LEU A 149 -0.18 3.82 21.40
CA LEU A 149 0.27 4.09 20.03
C LEU A 149 1.65 3.51 19.70
N THR A 150 2.27 2.71 20.58
CA THR A 150 3.56 2.05 20.27
C THR A 150 3.44 1.20 19.01
N HIS A 151 2.35 0.46 18.87
CA HIS A 151 2.09 -0.39 17.70
C HIS A 151 1.73 0.40 16.44
N PHE A 152 1.14 1.57 16.63
CA PHE A 152 0.81 2.48 15.55
C PHE A 152 2.08 3.12 14.96
N PHE A 153 3.02 3.57 15.79
CA PHE A 153 4.18 4.33 15.34
C PHE A 153 5.41 3.48 15.04
N PHE A 154 5.71 2.48 15.88
CA PHE A 154 7.04 1.86 15.93
C PHE A 154 6.99 0.35 15.72
N VAL A 155 6.13 -0.38 16.43
CA VAL A 155 6.21 -1.85 16.47
C VAL A 155 5.05 -2.51 15.73
N GLY A 156 5.32 -3.16 14.60
CA GLY A 156 4.31 -3.99 13.95
C GLY A 156 4.02 -5.22 14.80
N ASN A 157 2.78 -5.65 14.85
CA ASN A 157 2.42 -6.89 15.54
C ASN A 157 2.40 -8.02 14.51
N ALA A 158 3.18 -9.08 14.74
CA ALA A 158 3.16 -10.28 13.89
C ALA A 158 1.77 -10.95 13.86
N ALA A 159 1.04 -10.95 14.97
CA ALA A 159 -0.34 -11.42 15.04
C ALA A 159 -1.33 -10.46 14.37
N GLY A 160 -1.00 -9.17 14.34
CA GLY A 160 -1.84 -8.11 13.80
C GLY A 160 -1.57 -7.73 12.35
N LYS A 161 -0.52 -8.21 11.69
CA LYS A 161 -0.23 -7.90 10.27
C LYS A 161 -0.30 -6.39 9.93
N THR A 162 0.34 -5.55 10.73
CA THR A 162 0.20 -4.08 10.65
C THR A 162 1.45 -3.34 10.20
N PHE A 163 1.26 -2.12 9.72
CA PHE A 163 2.26 -1.24 9.13
C PHE A 163 2.52 -0.02 10.04
N PRO A 164 3.44 -0.10 11.02
CA PRO A 164 3.78 1.04 11.87
C PRO A 164 4.30 2.25 11.08
N VAL A 165 3.95 3.45 11.52
CA VAL A 165 4.09 4.67 10.72
C VAL A 165 5.54 5.00 10.33
N PHE A 166 6.45 5.10 11.30
CA PHE A 166 7.82 5.56 11.04
C PHE A 166 8.61 4.66 10.08
N PRO A 167 8.71 3.34 10.33
CA PRO A 167 9.45 2.47 9.45
C PRO A 167 8.87 2.45 8.02
N TRP A 168 7.56 2.45 7.86
CA TRP A 168 6.95 2.34 6.53
C TRP A 168 6.90 3.68 5.77
N ILE A 169 6.83 4.84 6.44
CA ILE A 169 6.96 6.16 5.80
C ILE A 169 8.32 6.33 5.11
N SER A 170 9.39 5.74 5.66
CA SER A 170 10.74 5.82 5.08
C SER A 170 10.78 5.39 3.60
N LEU A 171 9.94 4.41 3.23
CA LEU A 171 9.84 3.87 1.89
C LEU A 171 9.15 4.83 0.91
N PHE A 172 8.27 5.70 1.39
CA PHE A 172 7.68 6.76 0.56
C PHE A 172 8.76 7.75 0.16
N PHE A 173 9.58 8.22 1.11
CA PHE A 173 10.71 9.10 0.84
C PHE A 173 11.74 8.44 -0.07
N ALA A 174 12.02 7.15 0.13
CA ALA A 174 12.96 6.41 -0.69
C ALA A 174 12.46 6.27 -2.14
N GLY A 175 11.16 6.01 -2.32
CA GLY A 175 10.52 6.01 -3.64
C GLY A 175 10.66 7.36 -4.35
N ILE A 176 10.45 8.47 -3.64
CA ILE A 176 10.63 9.82 -4.20
C ILE A 176 12.08 10.04 -4.63
N PHE A 177 13.05 9.71 -3.77
CA PHE A 177 14.47 9.82 -4.08
C PHE A 177 14.83 8.96 -5.30
N ALA A 178 14.47 7.67 -5.29
CA ALA A 178 14.71 6.72 -6.38
C ALA A 178 14.10 7.17 -7.72
N TYR A 179 12.99 7.91 -7.68
CA TYR A 179 12.38 8.48 -8.88
C TYR A 179 13.17 9.67 -9.45
N TYR A 180 13.65 10.59 -8.59
CA TYR A 180 14.25 11.85 -9.05
C TYR A 180 15.75 11.79 -9.36
N ILE A 181 16.48 10.78 -8.88
CA ILE A 181 17.90 10.59 -9.20
C ILE A 181 18.12 10.04 -10.62
N LYS A 182 19.36 10.09 -11.13
CA LYS A 182 19.70 9.43 -12.41
C LYS A 182 19.57 7.91 -12.27
N ASN A 183 19.14 7.23 -13.33
CA ASN A 183 18.68 5.83 -13.20
C ASN A 183 19.79 4.88 -12.77
N TYR A 184 21.01 5.08 -13.25
CA TYR A 184 22.15 4.25 -12.86
C TYR A 184 22.45 4.33 -11.35
N TRP A 185 22.12 5.43 -10.66
CA TRP A 185 22.28 5.51 -9.21
C TRP A 185 21.36 4.54 -8.49
N ASN A 186 20.16 4.25 -9.01
CA ASN A 186 19.31 3.21 -8.45
C ASN A 186 20.02 1.84 -8.48
N LEU A 187 20.73 1.51 -9.56
CA LEU A 187 21.52 0.28 -9.61
C LEU A 187 22.67 0.30 -8.60
N VAL A 188 23.41 1.40 -8.50
CA VAL A 188 24.52 1.56 -7.53
C VAL A 188 24.01 1.39 -6.09
N PHE A 189 22.91 2.05 -5.72
CA PHE A 189 22.31 1.89 -4.38
C PHE A 189 21.85 0.45 -4.14
N SER A 190 21.20 -0.18 -5.11
CA SER A 190 20.77 -1.58 -4.99
C SER A 190 21.96 -2.52 -4.75
N ILE A 191 23.04 -2.40 -5.53
CA ILE A 191 24.26 -3.20 -5.36
C ILE A 191 24.91 -2.93 -4.00
N ALA A 192 25.04 -1.67 -3.59
CA ALA A 192 25.63 -1.31 -2.31
C ALA A 192 24.84 -1.90 -1.14
N ILE A 193 23.50 -1.82 -1.18
CA ILE A 193 22.62 -2.36 -0.13
C ILE A 193 22.68 -3.89 -0.09
N VAL A 194 22.66 -4.56 -1.25
CA VAL A 194 22.81 -6.02 -1.32
C VAL A 194 24.18 -6.44 -0.79
N THR A 195 25.24 -5.70 -1.09
CA THR A 195 26.59 -5.97 -0.57
C THR A 195 26.62 -5.83 0.95
N ILE A 196 26.08 -4.74 1.50
CA ILE A 196 25.96 -4.55 2.96
C ILE A 196 25.16 -5.70 3.60
N PHE A 197 24.04 -6.08 2.99
CA PHE A 197 23.23 -7.20 3.46
C PHE A 197 24.02 -8.52 3.47
N LEU A 198 24.75 -8.84 2.40
CA LEU A 198 25.58 -10.04 2.32
C LEU A 198 26.74 -10.01 3.33
N CYS A 199 27.35 -8.84 3.56
CA CYS A 199 28.36 -8.67 4.60
C CYS A 199 27.77 -8.94 6.00
N ILE A 200 26.58 -8.42 6.30
CA ILE A 200 25.90 -8.68 7.59
C ILE A 200 25.65 -10.18 7.75
N LEU A 201 25.17 -10.87 6.72
CA LEU A 201 24.95 -12.32 6.78
C LEU A 201 26.24 -13.11 6.96
N TYR A 202 27.35 -12.66 6.36
CA TYR A 202 28.64 -13.32 6.48
C TYR A 202 29.23 -13.18 7.90
N PHE A 203 29.16 -11.98 8.49
CA PHE A 203 29.72 -11.71 9.82
C PHE A 203 28.81 -12.11 10.98
N TYR A 204 27.50 -12.19 10.75
CA TYR A 204 26.49 -12.50 11.77
C TYR A 204 25.50 -13.55 11.24
N PRO A 205 25.92 -14.81 11.06
CA PRO A 205 25.10 -15.86 10.47
C PRO A 205 23.84 -16.18 11.30
N GLU A 206 23.84 -15.92 12.60
CA GLU A 206 22.65 -16.06 13.46
C GLU A 206 21.51 -15.11 13.06
N ASN A 207 21.81 -14.00 12.39
CA ASN A 207 20.79 -13.08 11.86
C ASN A 207 19.99 -13.68 10.69
N ILE A 208 20.36 -14.86 10.18
CA ILE A 208 19.58 -15.62 9.20
C ILE A 208 18.16 -15.92 9.74
N ILE A 209 18.01 -16.12 11.06
CA ILE A 209 16.71 -16.38 11.70
C ILE A 209 15.85 -15.09 11.78
N LEU A 210 16.48 -13.91 11.84
CA LEU A 210 15.83 -12.59 11.84
C LEU A 210 15.46 -12.07 10.43
N VAL A 211 15.64 -12.91 9.40
CA VAL A 211 15.43 -12.57 7.97
C VAL A 211 13.94 -12.41 7.60
N ASP A 212 13.01 -12.96 8.39
CA ASP A 212 11.69 -13.33 7.85
C ASP A 212 10.47 -12.53 8.33
N GLU A 213 10.52 -11.80 9.44
CA GLU A 213 9.31 -11.09 9.89
C GLU A 213 9.26 -9.64 9.42
N LYS A 214 8.60 -9.42 8.27
CA LYS A 214 8.22 -8.08 7.76
C LYS A 214 7.45 -7.22 8.76
N TRP A 215 6.90 -7.83 9.81
CA TRP A 215 6.12 -7.17 10.85
C TRP A 215 7.00 -6.64 11.99
N GLN A 216 8.15 -7.28 12.26
CA GLN A 216 9.15 -6.78 13.22
C GLN A 216 10.04 -5.71 12.59
N ILE A 217 10.10 -5.69 11.26
CA ILE A 217 10.79 -4.68 10.46
C ILE A 217 12.27 -4.53 10.88
N SER A 218 12.94 -5.68 10.94
CA SER A 218 14.35 -5.78 11.25
C SER A 218 15.19 -4.97 10.25
N THR A 219 16.39 -4.57 10.67
CA THR A 219 17.36 -3.91 9.79
C THR A 219 17.62 -4.74 8.53
N VAL A 220 17.66 -6.07 8.67
CA VAL A 220 17.85 -7.02 7.58
C VAL A 220 16.69 -6.99 6.58
N TYR A 221 15.44 -6.99 7.05
CA TYR A 221 14.27 -6.83 6.19
C TYR A 221 14.29 -5.50 5.44
N PHE A 222 14.66 -4.41 6.13
CA PHE A 222 14.75 -3.09 5.53
C PHE A 222 15.78 -2.98 4.42
N LEU A 223 16.98 -3.54 4.61
CA LEU A 223 17.99 -3.57 3.56
C LEU A 223 17.47 -4.30 2.33
N ARG A 224 16.83 -5.46 2.49
CA ARG A 224 16.19 -6.18 1.37
C ARG A 224 15.12 -5.32 0.70
N ALA A 225 14.26 -4.66 1.47
CA ALA A 225 13.20 -3.78 0.97
C ALA A 225 13.78 -2.63 0.12
N TYR A 226 14.80 -1.93 0.60
CA TYR A 226 15.44 -0.85 -0.17
C TYR A 226 16.17 -1.40 -1.41
N GLY A 227 16.87 -2.53 -1.29
CA GLY A 227 17.54 -3.18 -2.42
C GLY A 227 16.56 -3.49 -3.55
N ILE A 228 15.40 -4.07 -3.22
CA ILE A 228 14.31 -4.37 -4.16
C ILE A 228 13.69 -3.09 -4.72
N LEU A 229 13.44 -2.09 -3.87
CA LEU A 229 12.89 -0.80 -4.29
C LEU A 229 13.79 -0.16 -5.35
N PHE A 230 15.08 0.02 -5.06
CA PHE A 230 16.02 0.63 -5.99
C PHE A 230 16.18 -0.20 -7.27
N LEU A 231 16.27 -1.54 -7.15
CA LEU A 231 16.33 -2.42 -8.33
C LEU A 231 15.09 -2.27 -9.22
N THR A 232 13.91 -2.18 -8.60
CA THR A 232 12.63 -2.04 -9.31
C THR A 232 12.53 -0.69 -10.02
N PHE A 233 12.97 0.40 -9.38
CA PHE A 233 13.04 1.70 -10.06
C PHE A 233 14.09 1.73 -11.17
N TYR A 234 15.24 1.07 -10.99
CA TYR A 234 16.25 0.94 -12.04
C TYR A 234 15.70 0.23 -13.29
N THR A 235 15.03 -0.90 -13.10
CA THR A 235 14.50 -1.71 -14.21
C THR A 235 13.37 -0.98 -14.92
N TRP A 236 12.30 -0.60 -14.24
CA TRP A 236 11.06 -0.19 -14.91
C TRP A 236 11.04 1.28 -15.36
N ARG A 237 11.82 2.16 -14.73
CA ARG A 237 11.87 3.57 -15.14
C ARG A 237 12.54 3.77 -16.50
N LYS A 238 13.44 2.85 -16.89
CA LYS A 238 14.08 2.85 -18.21
C LYS A 238 13.08 2.61 -19.35
N TYR A 239 12.01 1.85 -19.09
CA TYR A 239 11.04 1.45 -20.10
C TYR A 239 9.85 2.41 -20.24
N THR A 240 9.82 3.53 -19.50
CA THR A 240 8.75 4.57 -19.57
C THR A 240 8.27 4.90 -20.97
N LYS A 241 9.18 5.00 -21.96
CA LYS A 241 8.86 5.34 -23.35
C LYS A 241 8.17 4.22 -24.15
N TYR A 242 8.29 2.98 -23.71
CA TYR A 242 7.73 1.79 -24.37
C TYR A 242 6.50 1.24 -23.63
N LEU A 243 6.11 1.87 -22.53
CA LEU A 243 4.96 1.47 -21.74
C LEU A 243 3.72 2.18 -22.27
N TYR A 244 2.77 1.38 -22.73
CA TYR A 244 1.48 1.84 -23.23
C TYR A 244 0.36 1.54 -22.22
N PRO A 245 -0.70 2.36 -22.17
CA PRO A 245 -1.83 2.11 -21.28
C PRO A 245 -2.52 0.75 -21.51
N GLN A 246 -2.39 0.16 -22.70
CA GLN A 246 -2.91 -1.17 -23.03
C GLN A 246 -2.09 -2.32 -22.43
N ASN A 247 -0.90 -2.06 -21.90
CA ASN A 247 -0.11 -3.11 -21.24
C ASN A 247 -0.89 -3.65 -20.01
N PHE A 248 -1.04 -4.96 -19.94
CA PHE A 248 -1.83 -5.62 -18.90
C PHE A 248 -1.34 -5.32 -17.47
N ILE A 249 -0.02 -5.27 -17.25
CA ILE A 249 0.56 -4.97 -15.94
C ILE A 249 0.31 -3.50 -15.57
N VAL A 250 0.42 -2.59 -16.56
CA VAL A 250 0.04 -1.18 -16.37
C VAL A 250 -1.44 -1.07 -16.00
N TRP A 251 -2.34 -1.76 -16.70
CA TRP A 251 -3.76 -1.80 -16.36
C TRP A 251 -4.00 -2.31 -14.94
N LEU A 252 -3.29 -3.35 -14.51
CA LEU A 252 -3.39 -3.88 -13.14
C LEU A 252 -2.99 -2.81 -12.12
N GLY A 253 -1.88 -2.11 -12.36
CA GLY A 253 -1.40 -1.04 -11.50
C GLY A 253 -2.27 0.23 -11.49
N GLN A 254 -2.99 0.52 -12.57
CA GLN A 254 -3.99 1.59 -12.60
C GLN A 254 -5.21 1.26 -11.73
N ASN A 255 -5.50 -0.03 -11.57
CA ASN A 255 -6.63 -0.56 -10.84
C ASN A 255 -6.22 -1.25 -9.53
N SER A 256 -5.04 -0.94 -9.01
CA SER A 256 -4.44 -1.64 -7.88
C SER A 256 -5.29 -1.58 -6.60
N LEU A 257 -6.02 -0.49 -6.38
CA LEU A 257 -6.93 -0.36 -5.23
C LEU A 257 -8.14 -1.31 -5.35
N LEU A 258 -8.71 -1.47 -6.55
CA LEU A 258 -9.79 -2.44 -6.75
C LEU A 258 -9.25 -3.87 -6.64
N PHE A 259 -8.07 -4.13 -7.21
CA PHE A 259 -7.39 -5.41 -7.07
C PHE A 259 -7.13 -5.76 -5.60
N LEU A 260 -6.74 -4.79 -4.76
CA LEU A 260 -6.53 -4.96 -3.32
C LEU A 260 -7.75 -5.56 -2.60
N TYR A 261 -8.97 -5.20 -2.98
CA TYR A 261 -10.17 -5.78 -2.38
C TYR A 261 -10.58 -7.08 -3.07
N VAL A 262 -10.58 -7.12 -4.40
CA VAL A 262 -11.08 -8.27 -5.16
C VAL A 262 -10.21 -9.51 -5.00
N HIS A 263 -8.87 -9.36 -4.94
CA HIS A 263 -7.98 -10.51 -4.79
C HIS A 263 -8.21 -11.25 -3.47
N PHE A 264 -8.67 -10.55 -2.45
CA PHE A 264 -9.01 -11.16 -1.16
C PHE A 264 -10.13 -12.19 -1.32
N ILE A 265 -11.15 -11.91 -2.13
CA ILE A 265 -12.24 -12.86 -2.38
C ILE A 265 -11.70 -14.15 -3.01
N SER A 266 -10.83 -14.00 -4.00
CA SER A 266 -10.23 -15.15 -4.67
C SER A 266 -9.40 -15.98 -3.69
N VAL A 267 -8.49 -15.33 -2.97
CA VAL A 267 -7.48 -16.00 -2.14
C VAL A 267 -8.02 -16.51 -0.80
N LYS A 268 -9.04 -15.85 -0.23
CA LYS A 268 -9.57 -16.19 1.11
C LYS A 268 -10.91 -16.89 1.13
N ILE A 269 -11.72 -16.72 0.08
CA ILE A 269 -13.08 -17.26 0.04
C ILE A 269 -13.17 -18.39 -0.97
N ILE A 270 -12.79 -18.13 -2.23
CA ILE A 270 -13.01 -19.08 -3.33
C ILE A 270 -12.03 -20.25 -3.24
N PHE A 271 -10.73 -20.00 -3.37
CA PHE A 271 -9.74 -21.07 -3.52
C PHE A 271 -9.50 -21.93 -2.27
N PRO A 272 -9.57 -21.40 -1.03
CA PRO A 272 -9.51 -22.25 0.16
C PRO A 272 -10.67 -23.24 0.27
N SER A 273 -11.79 -22.99 -0.43
CA SER A 273 -12.97 -23.87 -0.44
C SER A 273 -12.90 -24.95 -1.53
N LEU A 274 -11.91 -24.90 -2.41
CA LEU A 274 -11.74 -25.86 -3.51
C LEU A 274 -10.74 -26.95 -3.11
N PRO A 275 -10.98 -28.23 -3.46
CA PRO A 275 -10.07 -29.33 -3.18
C PRO A 275 -8.88 -29.37 -4.16
N ILE A 276 -8.15 -28.25 -4.29
CA ILE A 276 -6.99 -28.11 -5.17
C ILE A 276 -5.72 -28.13 -4.32
N ASN A 277 -4.88 -29.14 -4.49
CA ASN A 277 -3.61 -29.26 -3.76
C ASN A 277 -2.38 -28.76 -4.56
N ASN A 278 -2.59 -28.23 -5.77
CA ASN A 278 -1.49 -27.73 -6.60
C ASN A 278 -1.32 -26.22 -6.44
N ALA A 279 -0.17 -25.83 -5.91
CA ALA A 279 0.17 -24.45 -5.63
C ALA A 279 0.10 -23.53 -6.86
N TYR A 280 0.64 -23.96 -8.00
CA TYR A 280 0.64 -23.17 -9.22
C TYR A 280 -0.77 -22.94 -9.75
N LEU A 281 -1.65 -23.95 -9.68
CA LEU A 281 -3.05 -23.82 -10.09
C LEU A 281 -3.81 -22.86 -9.19
N ILE A 282 -3.54 -22.85 -7.88
CA ILE A 282 -4.15 -21.88 -6.96
C ILE A 282 -3.72 -20.46 -7.30
N ILE A 283 -2.42 -20.20 -7.53
CA ILE A 283 -1.95 -18.85 -7.90
C ILE A 283 -2.60 -18.39 -9.21
N ILE A 284 -2.51 -19.22 -10.26
CA ILE A 284 -3.05 -18.89 -11.58
C ILE A 284 -4.56 -18.68 -11.51
N GLY A 285 -5.25 -19.57 -10.80
CA GLY A 285 -6.68 -19.49 -10.58
C GLY A 285 -7.08 -18.24 -9.81
N CYS A 286 -6.43 -17.95 -8.67
CA CYS A 286 -6.67 -16.74 -7.88
C CYS A 286 -6.47 -15.49 -8.74
N PHE A 287 -5.41 -15.48 -9.54
CA PHE A 287 -5.11 -14.37 -10.43
C PHE A 287 -6.21 -14.20 -11.48
N ALA A 288 -6.55 -15.25 -12.23
CA ALA A 288 -7.58 -15.23 -13.25
C ALA A 288 -8.95 -14.79 -12.67
N THR A 289 -9.38 -15.40 -11.57
CA THR A 289 -10.63 -15.04 -10.88
C THR A 289 -10.63 -13.58 -10.44
N SER A 290 -9.52 -13.08 -9.90
CA SER A 290 -9.41 -11.67 -9.52
C SER A 290 -9.60 -10.73 -10.72
N ILE A 291 -9.01 -11.06 -11.88
CA ILE A 291 -9.17 -10.26 -13.11
C ILE A 291 -10.62 -10.26 -13.58
N PHE A 292 -11.26 -11.43 -13.67
CA PHE A 292 -12.67 -11.52 -14.09
C PHE A 292 -13.59 -10.77 -13.14
N MET A 293 -13.40 -10.92 -11.83
CA MET A 293 -14.17 -10.19 -10.83
C MET A 293 -13.98 -8.67 -10.95
N MET A 294 -12.76 -8.18 -11.18
CA MET A 294 -12.53 -6.75 -11.42
C MET A 294 -13.28 -6.24 -12.65
N GLN A 295 -13.30 -7.01 -13.74
CA GLN A 295 -14.05 -6.66 -14.94
C GLN A 295 -15.56 -6.64 -14.67
N GLY A 296 -16.08 -7.65 -13.98
CA GLY A 296 -17.48 -7.71 -13.56
C GLY A 296 -17.88 -6.54 -12.67
N VAL A 297 -17.07 -6.21 -11.65
CA VAL A 297 -17.29 -5.03 -10.80
C VAL A 297 -17.31 -3.75 -11.62
N LYS A 298 -16.36 -3.55 -12.55
CA LYS A 298 -16.32 -2.36 -13.40
C LYS A 298 -17.55 -2.24 -14.28
N TYR A 299 -18.02 -3.36 -14.84
CA TYR A 299 -19.25 -3.40 -15.63
C TYR A 299 -20.46 -3.00 -14.78
N LEU A 300 -20.64 -3.63 -13.61
CA LEU A 300 -21.72 -3.31 -12.68
C LEU A 300 -21.66 -1.86 -12.19
N ASN A 301 -20.44 -1.33 -11.99
CA ASN A 301 -20.24 0.02 -11.51
C ASN A 301 -20.78 1.08 -12.48
N GLN A 302 -20.87 0.78 -13.79
CA GLN A 302 -21.44 1.70 -14.78
C GLN A 302 -22.88 2.10 -14.44
N PHE A 303 -23.66 1.20 -13.81
CA PHE A 303 -25.06 1.43 -13.46
C PHE A 303 -25.27 2.24 -12.17
N ILE A 304 -24.25 2.34 -11.31
CA ILE A 304 -24.36 3.03 -10.01
C ILE A 304 -23.44 4.25 -9.88
N SER A 305 -22.49 4.41 -10.80
CA SER A 305 -21.44 5.44 -10.73
C SER A 305 -21.98 6.87 -10.64
N HIS A 306 -23.16 7.16 -11.21
CA HIS A 306 -23.76 8.50 -11.17
C HIS A 306 -24.15 8.94 -9.76
N TYR A 307 -24.52 8.01 -8.87
CA TYR A 307 -24.85 8.34 -7.48
C TYR A 307 -23.64 8.90 -6.71
N PHE A 308 -22.41 8.53 -7.09
CA PHE A 308 -21.17 8.95 -6.42
C PHE A 308 -20.76 10.39 -6.71
N GLN A 309 -21.50 11.12 -7.55
CA GLN A 309 -21.35 12.56 -7.73
C GLN A 309 -21.81 13.36 -6.49
N ASN A 310 -22.57 12.73 -5.59
CA ASN A 310 -23.07 13.35 -4.37
C ASN A 310 -22.18 13.03 -3.17
N ILE A 311 -21.69 14.06 -2.44
CA ILE A 311 -20.84 13.88 -1.25
C ILE A 311 -21.52 13.07 -0.14
N TYR A 312 -22.86 13.14 -0.03
CA TYR A 312 -23.59 12.42 1.01
C TYR A 312 -23.53 10.90 0.84
N VAL A 313 -23.37 10.40 -0.39
CA VAL A 313 -23.16 8.96 -0.63
C VAL A 313 -21.83 8.51 -0.04
N TRP A 314 -20.78 9.32 -0.16
CA TRP A 314 -19.48 9.04 0.43
C TRP A 314 -19.51 9.08 1.96
N ILE A 315 -20.22 10.04 2.54
CA ILE A 315 -20.44 10.12 4.00
C ILE A 315 -21.22 8.89 4.46
N GLY A 316 -22.27 8.48 3.74
CA GLY A 316 -23.03 7.26 4.03
C GLY A 316 -22.16 6.01 4.04
N ILE A 317 -21.26 5.86 3.07
CA ILE A 317 -20.29 4.74 3.05
C ILE A 317 -19.40 4.76 4.30
N LEU A 318 -18.86 5.92 4.69
CA LEU A 318 -18.04 6.03 5.89
C LEU A 318 -18.83 5.68 7.16
N ILE A 319 -20.08 6.12 7.26
CA ILE A 319 -20.96 5.77 8.37
C ILE A 319 -21.15 4.26 8.44
N ILE A 320 -21.41 3.60 7.30
CA ILE A 320 -21.55 2.14 7.25
C ILE A 320 -20.27 1.46 7.74
N ILE A 321 -19.10 1.82 7.21
CA ILE A 321 -17.79 1.24 7.60
C ILE A 321 -17.53 1.39 9.12
N LEU A 322 -17.94 2.50 9.72
CA LEU A 322 -17.72 2.74 11.15
C LEU A 322 -18.78 2.06 12.01
N ALA A 323 -20.03 1.99 11.55
CA ALA A 323 -21.15 1.47 12.32
C ALA A 323 -21.27 -0.06 12.24
N THR A 324 -20.99 -0.67 11.09
CA THR A 324 -21.09 -2.12 10.87
C THR A 324 -20.40 -2.97 11.95
N PRO A 325 -19.12 -2.73 12.31
CA PRO A 325 -18.44 -3.53 13.35
C PRO A 325 -18.95 -3.27 14.76
N ILE A 326 -19.68 -2.17 15.00
CA ILE A 326 -20.24 -1.81 16.31
C ILE A 326 -21.65 -2.40 16.48
N LEU A 327 -22.44 -2.36 15.41
CA LEU A 327 -23.87 -2.72 15.44
C LEU A 327 -24.14 -4.19 15.17
N LEU A 328 -23.23 -4.88 14.48
CA LEU A 328 -23.41 -6.28 14.11
C LEU A 328 -22.48 -7.17 14.92
N ASN A 329 -22.97 -8.37 15.28
CA ASN A 329 -22.17 -9.38 15.99
C ASN A 329 -21.68 -10.51 15.05
N ASN A 330 -22.23 -10.60 13.83
CA ASN A 330 -21.88 -11.67 12.90
C ASN A 330 -20.66 -11.27 12.06
N LEU A 331 -19.51 -11.88 12.33
CA LEU A 331 -18.24 -11.60 11.67
C LEU A 331 -18.30 -11.76 10.14
N THR A 332 -19.01 -12.78 9.64
CA THR A 332 -19.15 -13.01 8.19
C THR A 332 -19.91 -11.89 7.51
N VAL A 333 -20.98 -11.39 8.14
CA VAL A 333 -21.77 -10.28 7.63
C VAL A 333 -20.95 -8.99 7.63
N ILE A 334 -20.18 -8.74 8.70
CA ILE A 334 -19.26 -7.60 8.81
C ILE A 334 -18.26 -7.65 7.64
N GLN A 335 -17.53 -8.77 7.48
CA GLN A 335 -16.54 -8.92 6.42
C GLN A 335 -17.14 -8.71 5.03
N PHE A 336 -18.34 -9.24 4.77
CA PHE A 336 -19.03 -9.06 3.49
C PHE A 336 -19.38 -7.59 3.22
N LEU A 337 -19.95 -6.89 4.21
CA LEU A 337 -20.31 -5.47 4.08
C LEU A 337 -19.07 -4.60 3.88
N GLU A 338 -18.03 -4.78 4.70
CA GLU A 338 -16.78 -4.02 4.64
C GLU A 338 -16.04 -4.22 3.31
N LEU A 339 -16.02 -5.46 2.82
CA LEU A 339 -15.48 -5.81 1.51
C LEU A 339 -16.28 -5.15 0.38
N THR A 340 -17.62 -5.18 0.47
CA THR A 340 -18.50 -4.56 -0.52
C THR A 340 -18.30 -3.04 -0.56
N MET A 341 -18.26 -2.37 0.60
CA MET A 341 -17.97 -0.94 0.71
C MET A 341 -16.57 -0.61 0.16
N GLY A 342 -15.58 -1.46 0.45
CA GLY A 342 -14.23 -1.41 -0.10
C GLY A 342 -14.20 -1.42 -1.63
N ILE A 343 -14.87 -2.40 -2.24
CA ILE A 343 -14.97 -2.57 -3.70
C ILE A 343 -15.69 -1.38 -4.35
N ILE A 344 -16.79 -0.93 -3.75
CA ILE A 344 -17.57 0.22 -4.23
C ILE A 344 -16.71 1.49 -4.20
N PHE A 345 -16.03 1.76 -3.09
CA PHE A 345 -15.13 2.91 -2.97
C PHE A 345 -14.00 2.81 -3.99
N ALA A 346 -13.33 1.66 -4.09
CA ALA A 346 -12.21 1.43 -4.98
C ALA A 346 -12.58 1.60 -6.47
N SER A 347 -13.85 1.40 -6.83
CA SER A 347 -14.35 1.58 -8.19
C SER A 347 -14.67 3.04 -8.52
N ASN A 348 -14.94 3.88 -7.50
CA ASN A 348 -15.43 5.25 -7.69
C ASN A 348 -14.52 6.35 -7.12
N TYR A 349 -13.41 6.02 -6.45
CA TYR A 349 -12.59 7.01 -5.72
C TYR A 349 -12.11 8.19 -6.58
N GLN A 350 -11.98 8.01 -7.90
CA GLN A 350 -11.61 9.11 -8.80
C GLN A 350 -12.69 10.20 -8.83
N VAL A 351 -13.97 9.80 -8.75
CA VAL A 351 -15.14 10.71 -8.64
C VAL A 351 -15.09 11.45 -7.31
N LEU A 352 -14.76 10.79 -6.18
CA LEU A 352 -14.59 11.47 -4.89
C LEU A 352 -13.58 12.63 -4.98
N SER A 353 -12.46 12.43 -5.67
CA SER A 353 -11.47 13.50 -5.85
C SER A 353 -12.02 14.70 -6.63
N GLN A 354 -13.00 14.51 -7.53
CA GLN A 354 -13.65 15.59 -8.27
C GLN A 354 -14.67 16.30 -7.38
N VAL A 355 -15.53 15.53 -6.70
CA VAL A 355 -16.54 16.04 -5.76
C VAL A 355 -15.91 16.91 -4.68
N ILE A 356 -14.82 16.45 -4.05
CA ILE A 356 -14.09 17.24 -3.04
C ILE A 356 -13.61 18.59 -3.60
N GLN A 357 -13.12 18.62 -4.85
CA GLN A 357 -12.66 19.85 -5.48
C GLN A 357 -13.80 20.82 -5.76
N GLU A 358 -14.94 20.32 -6.22
CA GLU A 358 -16.11 21.15 -6.53
C GLU A 358 -16.75 21.75 -5.27
N TYR A 359 -16.90 20.96 -4.20
CA TYR A 359 -17.43 21.43 -2.91
C TYR A 359 -16.50 22.47 -2.25
N GLY A 360 -15.19 22.30 -2.37
CA GLY A 360 -14.20 23.29 -1.91
C GLY A 360 -14.28 24.62 -2.65
N ILE A 361 -14.66 24.63 -3.93
CA ILE A 361 -14.84 25.86 -4.72
C ILE A 361 -16.13 26.59 -4.34
N LYS A 362 -17.26 25.86 -4.18
CA LYS A 362 -18.56 26.45 -3.84
C LYS A 362 -18.56 27.13 -2.47
N THR A 363 -17.89 26.54 -1.48
CA THR A 363 -17.80 27.07 -0.11
C THR A 363 -16.97 28.37 -0.01
N ILE A 364 -15.98 28.56 -0.89
CA ILE A 364 -15.21 29.82 -0.97
C ILE A 364 -16.05 30.94 -1.60
N LYS A 365 -16.84 30.63 -2.63
CA LYS A 365 -17.71 31.62 -3.31
C LYS A 365 -18.86 32.13 -2.44
N HIS A 366 -19.29 31.41 -1.41
CA HIS A 366 -20.30 31.87 -0.47
C HIS A 366 -19.74 32.68 0.72
N LYS A 367 -18.41 32.75 0.85
CA LYS A 367 -17.74 33.49 1.94
C LYS A 367 -17.11 34.81 1.49
N ASN A 368 -17.14 35.10 0.20
CA ASN A 368 -16.81 36.39 -0.40
C ASN A 368 -18.09 37.01 -0.94
#